data_AF-A0AMC9-F1
#
_entry.id   AF-A0AMC9-F1
#
_cell.length_a   1.000
_cell.length_b   1.000
_cell.length_c   1.000
_cell.angle_alpha   90.00
_cell.angle_beta   90.00
_cell.angle_gamma   90.00
#
_symmetry.space_group_name_H-M   'P 1'
#
loop_
_entity.id
_entity.type
_entity.pdbx_description
1 polymer ?
#
loop_
_entity_poly.entity_id
_entity_poly.type
_entity_poly.pdbx_seq_one_letter_code
_entity_poly.pdbx_strand_id
1 'polypeptide(L)'
;MKKRWIIVLGITVITFLGLGVKFYMDEKKINEEMMNVVFSDEAKRVFENGLKNLDAKALTGKGVINSYEIDKKSIKQNPMGGIDVTLYVNENPELYVFFTLNNTDDKKMIDDGGGNSAKLEMLLEGK
;
A
#
# COMPACT_ATOMS: atom_id res chain seq x y z
N MET A 1 -2.76 -50.33 19.61
CA MET A 1 -1.77 -49.22 19.61
C MET A 1 -1.60 -48.60 18.21
N LYS A 2 -1.16 -49.36 17.18
CA LYS A 2 -0.84 -48.83 15.84
C LYS A 2 -1.99 -48.13 15.08
N LYS A 3 -3.22 -48.67 15.13
CA LYS A 3 -4.41 -48.08 14.45
C LYS A 3 -4.84 -46.73 15.03
N ARG A 4 -4.74 -46.54 16.35
CA ARG A 4 -5.08 -45.26 17.02
C ARG A 4 -4.10 -44.15 16.65
N TRP A 5 -2.81 -44.47 16.48
CA TRP A 5 -1.81 -43.50 16.05
C TRP A 5 -1.99 -43.04 14.61
N ILE A 6 -2.39 -43.92 13.69
CA ILE A 6 -2.69 -43.56 12.30
C ILE A 6 -3.88 -42.59 12.23
N ILE A 7 -4.92 -42.81 13.06
CA ILE A 7 -6.08 -41.92 13.14
C ILE A 7 -5.67 -40.54 13.68
N VAL A 8 -4.87 -40.50 14.76
CA VAL A 8 -4.38 -39.24 15.34
C VAL A 8 -3.51 -38.48 14.34
N LEU A 9 -2.57 -39.14 13.66
CA LEU A 9 -1.75 -38.53 12.61
C LEU A 9 -2.58 -37.99 11.46
N GLY A 10 -3.60 -38.74 11.01
CA GLY A 10 -4.51 -38.29 9.95
C GLY A 10 -5.28 -37.03 10.33
N ILE A 11 -5.82 -36.98 11.55
CA ILE A 11 -6.53 -35.79 12.07
C ILE A 11 -5.58 -34.59 12.14
N THR A 12 -4.38 -34.77 12.67
CA THR A 12 -3.38 -33.71 12.80
C THR A 12 -2.99 -33.11 11.44
N VAL A 13 -2.73 -33.95 10.43
CA VAL A 13 -2.39 -33.49 9.07
C VAL A 13 -3.56 -32.72 8.43
N ILE A 14 -4.80 -33.21 8.58
CA ILE A 14 -6.00 -32.53 8.06
C ILE A 14 -6.19 -31.17 8.72
N THR A 15 -5.98 -31.07 10.04
CA THR A 15 -6.09 -29.78 10.75
C THR A 15 -5.03 -28.77 10.32
N PHE A 16 -3.77 -29.19 10.13
CA PHE A 16 -2.72 -28.29 9.65
C PHE A 16 -2.96 -27.83 8.21
N LEU A 17 -3.38 -28.73 7.33
CA LEU A 17 -3.73 -28.37 5.94
C LEU A 17 -4.94 -27.43 5.88
N GLY A 18 -5.99 -27.71 6.66
CA GLY A 18 -7.19 -26.87 6.71
C GLY A 18 -6.91 -25.46 7.23
N LEU A 19 -6.10 -25.33 8.29
CA LEU A 19 -5.67 -24.03 8.81
C LEU A 19 -4.79 -23.30 7.79
N GLY A 20 -3.81 -23.97 7.19
CA GLY A 20 -2.90 -23.37 6.20
C GLY A 20 -3.63 -22.82 4.97
N VAL A 21 -4.61 -23.55 4.44
CA VAL A 21 -5.44 -23.09 3.31
C VAL A 21 -6.26 -21.85 3.68
N LYS A 22 -6.84 -21.83 4.89
CA LYS A 22 -7.63 -20.69 5.36
C LYS A 22 -6.77 -19.42 5.51
N PHE A 23 -5.61 -19.53 6.17
CA PHE A 23 -4.68 -18.41 6.34
C PHE A 23 -4.24 -17.83 4.99
N TYR A 24 -3.90 -18.69 4.02
CA TYR A 24 -3.51 -18.25 2.69
C TYR A 24 -4.63 -17.51 1.93
N MET A 25 -5.88 -18.00 2.03
CA MET A 25 -7.03 -17.34 1.43
C MET A 25 -7.33 -15.98 2.07
N ASP A 26 -7.21 -15.89 3.40
CA ASP A 26 -7.42 -14.64 4.13
C ASP A 26 -6.37 -13.59 3.74
N GLU A 27 -5.09 -13.98 3.66
CA GLU A 27 -4.01 -13.09 3.22
C GLU A 27 -4.20 -12.60 1.78
N LYS A 28 -4.58 -13.50 0.85
CA LYS A 28 -4.87 -13.14 -0.54
C LYS A 28 -6.03 -12.16 -0.65
N LYS A 29 -7.10 -12.36 0.13
CA LYS A 29 -8.28 -11.48 0.16
C LYS A 29 -7.92 -10.10 0.70
N ILE A 30 -7.15 -10.02 1.77
CA ILE A 30 -6.67 -8.75 2.34
C ILE A 30 -5.82 -8.00 1.30
N ASN A 31 -4.92 -8.69 0.61
CA ASN A 31 -4.12 -8.08 -0.46
C ASN A 31 -4.99 -7.56 -1.62
N GLU A 32 -6.00 -8.31 -2.06
CA GLU A 32 -6.94 -7.86 -3.09
C GLU A 32 -7.78 -6.65 -2.64
N GLU A 33 -8.23 -6.62 -1.39
CA GLU A 33 -8.96 -5.47 -0.82
C GLU A 33 -8.08 -4.21 -0.75
N MET A 34 -6.84 -4.32 -0.29
CA MET A 34 -5.90 -3.19 -0.26
C MET A 34 -5.61 -2.66 -1.66
N MET A 35 -5.42 -3.55 -2.63
CA MET A 35 -5.23 -3.18 -4.04
C MET A 35 -6.44 -2.40 -4.57
N ASN A 36 -7.67 -2.86 -4.30
CA ASN A 36 -8.87 -2.15 -4.74
C ASN A 36 -8.96 -0.73 -4.14
N VAL A 37 -8.56 -0.55 -2.88
CA VAL A 37 -8.52 0.77 -2.23
C VAL A 37 -7.46 1.66 -2.85
N VAL A 38 -6.21 1.19 -2.97
CA VAL A 38 -5.09 1.98 -3.50
C VAL A 38 -5.31 2.41 -4.95
N PHE A 39 -5.99 1.58 -5.76
CA PHE A 39 -6.29 1.88 -7.16
C PHE A 39 -7.66 2.55 -7.36
N SER A 40 -8.35 2.96 -6.29
CA SER A 40 -9.62 3.67 -6.37
C SER A 40 -9.45 5.12 -6.85
N ASP A 41 -10.52 5.69 -7.42
CA ASP A 41 -10.55 7.12 -7.79
C ASP A 41 -10.37 8.04 -6.57
N GLU A 42 -10.77 7.58 -5.39
CA GLU A 42 -10.58 8.33 -4.15
C GLU A 42 -9.10 8.39 -3.74
N ALA A 43 -8.38 7.26 -3.82
CA ALA A 43 -6.94 7.20 -3.57
C ALA A 43 -6.19 8.08 -4.54
N LYS A 44 -6.56 7.99 -5.83
CA LYS A 44 -6.00 8.85 -6.86
C LYS A 44 -6.13 10.33 -6.50
N ARG A 45 -7.30 10.78 -6.02
CA ARG A 45 -7.48 12.17 -5.57
C ARG A 45 -6.61 12.53 -4.38
N VAL A 46 -6.50 11.65 -3.39
CA VAL A 46 -5.62 11.86 -2.23
C VAL A 46 -4.17 12.02 -2.68
N PHE A 47 -3.67 11.10 -3.53
CA PHE A 47 -2.32 11.15 -4.07
C PHE A 47 -2.07 12.43 -4.87
N GLU A 48 -2.92 12.75 -5.85
CA GLU A 48 -2.72 13.94 -6.68
C GLU A 48 -2.77 15.24 -5.87
N ASN A 49 -3.60 15.30 -4.83
CA ASN A 49 -3.64 16.45 -3.93
C ASN A 49 -2.37 16.54 -3.07
N GLY A 50 -1.89 15.42 -2.52
CA GLY A 50 -0.63 15.37 -1.78
C GLY A 50 0.56 15.79 -2.64
N LEU A 51 0.65 15.28 -3.87
CA LEU A 51 1.69 15.68 -4.82
C LEU A 51 1.62 17.18 -5.17
N LYS A 52 0.40 17.74 -5.31
CA LYS A 52 0.21 19.19 -5.54
C LYS A 52 0.57 20.05 -4.33
N ASN A 53 0.46 19.50 -3.12
CA ASN A 53 0.89 20.19 -1.90
C ASN A 53 2.42 20.25 -1.80
N LEU A 54 3.13 19.21 -2.24
CA LEU A 54 4.60 19.21 -2.35
C LEU A 54 5.08 20.10 -3.51
N ASP A 55 4.35 20.11 -4.62
CA ASP A 55 4.67 20.89 -5.80
C ASP A 55 3.39 21.49 -6.41
N ALA A 56 3.18 22.80 -6.25
CA ALA A 56 1.98 23.47 -6.75
C ALA A 56 1.75 23.31 -8.27
N LYS A 57 2.79 22.96 -9.04
CA LYS A 57 2.71 22.67 -10.50
C LYS A 57 2.83 21.17 -10.81
N ALA A 58 2.60 20.31 -9.82
CA ALA A 58 2.64 18.87 -10.01
C ALA A 58 1.67 18.42 -11.10
N LEU A 59 2.11 17.46 -11.92
CA LEU A 59 1.32 16.81 -12.97
C LEU A 59 0.87 17.74 -14.11
N THR A 60 1.41 18.96 -14.19
CA THR A 60 1.10 19.91 -15.28
C THR A 60 2.21 19.99 -16.33
N GLY A 61 3.29 19.22 -16.22
CA GLY A 61 4.47 19.32 -17.08
C GLY A 61 5.39 20.52 -16.79
N LYS A 62 5.09 21.30 -15.74
CA LYS A 62 5.83 22.54 -15.37
C LYS A 62 6.42 22.49 -13.97
N GLY A 63 6.12 21.45 -13.21
CA GLY A 63 6.65 21.19 -11.89
C GLY A 63 7.91 20.33 -11.93
N VAL A 64 8.46 20.06 -10.75
CA VAL A 64 9.43 18.98 -10.55
C VAL A 64 8.71 17.64 -10.63
N ILE A 65 7.49 17.53 -10.10
CA ILE A 65 6.69 16.30 -10.17
C ILE A 65 5.83 16.36 -11.44
N ASN A 66 6.13 15.55 -12.46
CA ASN A 66 5.42 15.57 -13.75
C ASN A 66 4.56 14.34 -13.98
N SER A 67 4.98 13.18 -13.46
CA SER A 67 4.22 11.92 -13.50
C SER A 67 4.42 11.15 -12.20
N TYR A 68 3.57 10.16 -11.94
CA TYR A 68 3.77 9.22 -10.86
C TYR A 68 3.31 7.80 -11.26
N GLU A 69 3.91 6.80 -10.62
CA GLU A 69 3.51 5.40 -10.68
C GLU A 69 3.43 4.83 -9.26
N ILE A 70 2.42 4.01 -9.01
CA ILE A 70 2.24 3.33 -7.71
C ILE A 70 3.14 2.09 -7.68
N ASP A 71 4.03 2.00 -6.69
CA ASP A 71 4.78 0.77 -6.44
C ASP A 71 3.87 -0.27 -5.79
N LYS A 72 3.36 -1.20 -6.60
CA LYS A 72 2.48 -2.28 -6.12
C LYS A 72 3.11 -3.13 -5.01
N LYS A 73 4.43 -3.26 -4.98
CA LYS A 73 5.13 -4.06 -3.97
C LYS A 73 5.22 -3.35 -2.61
N SER A 74 5.06 -2.03 -2.61
CA SER A 74 5.03 -1.23 -1.39
C SER A 74 3.68 -1.30 -0.67
N ILE A 75 2.61 -1.74 -1.34
CA ILE A 75 1.26 -1.80 -0.80
C ILE A 75 1.20 -2.84 0.31
N LYS A 76 1.01 -2.37 1.54
CA LYS A 76 0.93 -3.21 2.72
C LYS A 76 0.09 -2.56 3.80
N GLN A 77 -0.43 -3.38 4.70
CA GLN A 77 -1.12 -2.87 5.88
C GLN A 77 -0.11 -2.16 6.80
N ASN A 78 -0.41 -0.93 7.19
CA ASN A 78 0.38 -0.23 8.19
C ASN A 78 0.06 -0.80 9.58
N PRO A 79 1.06 -1.19 10.40
CA PRO A 79 0.82 -1.70 11.76
C PRO A 79 0.05 -0.74 12.68
N MET A 80 0.13 0.56 12.42
CA MET A 80 -0.60 1.61 13.15
C MET A 80 -2.01 1.88 12.57
N GLY A 81 -2.39 1.20 11.49
CA GLY A 81 -3.68 1.37 10.81
C GLY A 81 -3.53 2.02 9.43
N GLY A 82 -4.44 1.67 8.51
CA GLY A 82 -4.39 2.13 7.12
C GLY A 82 -3.51 1.27 6.21
N ILE A 83 -3.23 1.79 5.02
CA ILE A 83 -2.47 1.14 3.95
C ILE A 83 -1.29 2.02 3.57
N ASP A 84 -0.08 1.50 3.74
CA ASP A 84 1.14 2.13 3.27
C ASP A 84 1.28 1.94 1.76
N VAL A 85 1.70 2.99 1.06
CA VAL A 85 1.98 2.95 -0.37
C VAL A 85 3.03 3.99 -0.76
N THR A 86 3.93 3.60 -1.65
CA THR A 86 4.96 4.44 -2.25
C THR A 86 4.60 4.75 -3.70
N LEU A 87 4.72 6.02 -4.07
CA LEU A 87 4.60 6.50 -5.43
C LEU A 87 5.98 6.93 -5.93
N TYR A 88 6.45 6.36 -7.04
CA TYR A 88 7.63 6.85 -7.76
C TYR A 88 7.22 7.98 -8.69
N VAL A 89 7.96 9.08 -8.71
CA VAL A 89 7.68 10.22 -9.58
C VAL A 89 8.67 10.27 -10.73
N ASN A 90 8.21 10.76 -11.88
CA ASN A 90 9.02 10.91 -13.10
C ASN A 90 9.75 9.63 -13.53
N GLU A 91 9.14 8.46 -13.29
CA GLU A 91 9.73 7.15 -13.60
C GLU A 91 11.12 6.93 -12.97
N ASN A 92 11.41 7.62 -11.85
CA ASN A 92 12.68 7.55 -11.16
C ASN A 92 12.51 6.94 -9.76
N PRO A 93 13.08 5.76 -9.48
CA PRO A 93 12.92 5.10 -8.18
C PRO A 93 13.61 5.85 -7.02
N GLU A 94 14.52 6.78 -7.30
CA GLU A 94 15.13 7.63 -6.27
C GLU A 94 14.25 8.84 -5.90
N LEU A 95 13.23 9.13 -6.70
CA LEU A 95 12.26 10.19 -6.45
C LEU A 95 10.93 9.55 -6.06
N TYR A 96 10.61 9.56 -4.78
CA TYR A 96 9.39 8.93 -4.29
C TYR A 96 8.69 9.75 -3.23
N VAL A 97 7.39 9.50 -3.10
CA VAL A 97 6.53 10.00 -2.04
C VAL A 97 5.84 8.82 -1.40
N PHE A 98 5.87 8.76 -0.08
CA PHE A 98 5.21 7.77 0.75
C PHE A 98 3.90 8.33 1.28
N PHE A 99 2.87 7.51 1.29
CA PHE A 99 1.53 7.82 1.80
C PHE A 99 1.06 6.70 2.72
N THR A 100 0.27 7.07 3.73
CA THR A 100 -0.52 6.15 4.55
C THR A 100 -1.98 6.48 4.28
N LEU A 101 -2.62 5.68 3.42
CA LEU A 101 -4.04 5.83 3.14
C LEU A 101 -4.86 5.32 4.33
N ASN A 102 -5.70 6.18 4.88
CA ASN A 102 -6.60 5.81 5.96
C ASN A 102 -8.00 6.37 5.72
N ASN A 103 -9.00 5.76 6.35
CA ASN A 103 -10.37 6.25 6.35
C ASN A 103 -10.65 6.98 7.67
N THR A 104 -11.22 8.16 7.55
CA THR A 104 -11.86 8.84 8.69
C THR A 104 -13.11 8.09 9.13
N ASP A 105 -13.63 8.39 10.32
CA ASP A 105 -14.89 7.82 10.84
C ASP A 105 -16.08 8.05 9.88
N ASP A 106 -16.05 9.15 9.11
CA ASP A 106 -17.02 9.50 8.07
C ASP A 106 -16.79 8.78 6.73
N LYS A 107 -15.89 7.79 6.70
CA LYS A 107 -15.48 7.00 5.51
C LYS A 107 -14.85 7.82 4.38
N LYS A 108 -14.36 9.03 4.67
CA LYS A 108 -13.57 9.81 3.71
C LYS A 108 -12.12 9.36 3.80
N MET A 109 -11.51 9.08 2.65
CA MET A 109 -10.12 8.68 2.59
C MET A 109 -9.18 9.89 2.65
N ILE A 110 -8.12 9.74 3.42
CA ILE A 110 -7.11 10.77 3.69
C ILE A 110 -5.71 10.18 3.60
N ASP A 111 -4.72 11.07 3.51
CA ASP A 111 -3.34 10.76 3.85
C ASP A 111 -3.15 11.02 5.35
N ASP A 112 -2.82 9.97 6.10
CA ASP A 112 -2.66 9.97 7.56
C ASP A 112 -1.18 9.92 7.99
N GLY A 113 -0.26 9.97 7.02
CA GLY A 113 1.17 9.95 7.28
C GLY A 113 1.97 9.78 6.00
N GLY A 114 2.96 10.65 5.80
CA GLY A 114 3.68 10.70 4.54
C GLY A 114 5.10 11.27 4.66
N GLY A 115 5.79 11.27 3.54
CA GLY A 115 7.12 11.85 3.39
C GLY A 115 7.64 11.64 1.98
N ASN A 116 8.80 12.18 1.65
CA ASN A 116 9.41 12.02 0.34
C ASN A 116 10.90 11.75 0.42
N SER A 117 11.47 11.28 -0.68
CA SER A 117 12.90 11.03 -0.74
C SER A 117 13.67 12.33 -0.58
N ALA A 118 14.84 12.26 0.08
CA ALA A 118 15.73 13.41 0.23
C ALA A 118 16.12 14.02 -1.13
N LYS A 119 16.28 13.17 -2.15
CA LYS A 119 16.58 13.63 -3.52
C LYS A 119 15.42 14.41 -4.13
N LEU A 120 14.17 14.00 -3.87
CA LEU A 120 13.00 14.76 -4.30
C LEU A 120 12.90 16.08 -3.52
N GLU A 121 13.17 16.07 -2.20
CA GLU A 121 13.16 17.29 -1.38
C GLU A 121 14.14 18.34 -1.92
N MET A 122 15.39 17.94 -2.19
CA MET A 122 16.39 18.86 -2.75
C MET A 122 15.98 19.47 -4.10
N LEU A 123 15.24 18.71 -4.93
CA LEU A 123 14.72 19.24 -6.20
C LEU A 123 13.55 20.20 -5.99
N LEU A 124 12.75 20.00 -4.95
CA LEU A 124 11.63 20.88 -4.59
C LEU A 124 12.10 22.19 -3.96
N GLU A 125 13.10 22.14 -3.07
CA GLU A 125 13.71 23.31 -2.41
C GLU A 125 14.56 24.16 -3.37
N GLY A 126 15.16 23.54 -4.40
CA GLY A 126 15.97 24.23 -5.41
C GLY A 126 15.18 25.03 -6.46
N LYS A 127 13.88 25.25 -6.25
CA LYS A 127 12.96 25.96 -7.17
C LYS A 127 12.87 27.46 -6.93
#